data_AF-A0A8T6BWE1-F1
#
_entry.id   AF-A0A8T6BWE1-F1
#
_cell.length_a   1.000
_cell.length_b   1.000
_cell.length_c   1.000
_cell.angle_alpha   90.00
_cell.angle_beta   90.00
_cell.angle_gamma   90.00
#
_symmetry.space_group_name_H-M   'P 1'
#
loop_
_entity.id
_entity.type
_entity.pdbx_description
1 polymer ?
#
loop_
_entity_poly.entity_id
_entity_poly.type
_entity_poly.pdbx_seq_one_letter_code
_entity_poly.pdbx_strand_id
1 'polypeptide(L)'
;KLTNTISVLLAIFIVLRFGELIYRDKLSLAFAGDFYSVMFWIEVLLMLFPLVVLRVAKLRNDSRMLFLSALSALLGCATWRLTYSLVAFNPGGGYAYFPTWEELLISIGFVAIEICAYIVLIRLLPILPPLKQNDHNRHEASKA
;
A
#
# COMPACT_ATOMS: atom_id res chain seq x y z
N LYS A 1 12.66 7.63 9.62
CA LYS A 1 13.09 7.84 8.21
C LYS A 1 12.12 7.15 7.24
N LEU A 2 11.94 5.82 7.32
CA LEU A 2 11.04 5.05 6.44
C LEU A 2 9.58 5.56 6.42
N THR A 3 8.98 5.79 7.59
CA THR A 3 7.60 6.31 7.70
C THR A 3 7.41 7.62 6.94
N ASN A 4 8.41 8.50 6.96
CA ASN A 4 8.32 9.78 6.26
C ASN A 4 8.34 9.57 4.74
N THR A 5 9.21 8.69 4.24
CA THR A 5 9.27 8.35 2.81
C THR A 5 7.94 7.79 2.31
N ILE A 6 7.36 6.83 3.03
CA ILE A 6 6.05 6.24 2.68
C ILE A 6 4.96 7.31 2.68
N SER A 7 4.94 8.16 3.72
CA SER A 7 3.96 9.24 3.82
C SER A 7 4.08 10.27 2.69
N VAL A 8 5.30 10.57 2.25
CA VAL A 8 5.54 11.49 1.13
C VAL A 8 5.07 10.87 -0.18
N LEU A 9 5.39 9.60 -0.44
CA LEU A 9 4.94 8.91 -1.64
C LEU A 9 3.40 8.80 -1.72
N LEU A 10 2.74 8.46 -0.60
CA LEU A 10 1.28 8.44 -0.52
C LEU A 10 0.67 9.83 -0.79
N ALA A 11 1.24 10.88 -0.19
CA ALA A 11 0.77 12.25 -0.42
C ALA A 11 0.94 12.67 -1.88
N ILE A 12 2.09 12.38 -2.50
CA ILE A 12 2.33 12.66 -3.92
C ILE A 12 1.31 11.93 -4.79
N PHE A 13 1.06 10.64 -4.52
CA PHE A 13 0.09 9.85 -5.27
C PHE A 13 -1.31 10.49 -5.23
N ILE A 14 -1.80 10.83 -4.03
CA ILE A 14 -3.12 11.46 -3.86
C ILE A 14 -3.17 12.81 -4.57
N VAL A 15 -2.13 13.65 -4.43
CA VAL A 15 -2.06 14.96 -5.10
C VAL A 15 -2.08 14.81 -6.61
N LEU A 16 -1.30 13.89 -7.18
CA LEU A 16 -1.32 13.61 -8.62
C LEU A 16 -2.69 13.14 -9.09
N ARG A 17 -3.40 12.36 -8.27
CA ARG A 17 -4.74 11.87 -8.57
C ARG A 17 -5.75 13.01 -8.74
N PHE A 18 -5.78 13.94 -7.79
CA PHE A 18 -6.62 15.14 -7.90
C PHE A 18 -6.12 16.08 -9.00
N GLY A 19 -4.80 16.20 -9.17
CA GLY A 19 -4.16 17.01 -10.21
C GLY A 19 -4.56 16.56 -11.62
N GLU A 20 -4.66 15.25 -11.87
CA GLU A 20 -5.15 14.72 -13.15
C GLU A 20 -6.59 15.16 -13.44
N LEU A 21 -7.46 15.12 -12.44
CA LEU A 21 -8.87 15.51 -12.57
C LEU A 21 -9.02 17.01 -12.84
N ILE A 22 -8.22 17.84 -12.16
CA ILE A 22 -8.19 19.29 -12.35
C ILE A 22 -7.65 19.63 -13.74
N TYR A 23 -6.52 19.03 -14.14
CA TYR A 23 -5.89 19.28 -15.44
C TYR A 23 -6.80 18.93 -16.63
N ARG A 24 -7.71 17.96 -16.44
CA ARG A 24 -8.68 17.55 -17.47
C ARG A 24 -10.04 18.25 -17.35
N ASP A 25 -10.18 19.22 -16.44
CA ASP A 25 -11.46 19.91 -16.11
C ASP A 25 -12.61 18.94 -15.75
N LYS A 26 -12.26 17.79 -15.18
CA LYS A 26 -13.18 16.70 -14.83
C LYS A 26 -13.43 16.56 -13.33
N LEU A 27 -13.07 17.57 -12.54
CA LEU A 27 -13.25 17.55 -11.09
C LEU A 27 -14.71 17.35 -10.68
N SER A 28 -15.66 17.83 -11.49
CA SER A 28 -17.09 17.61 -11.26
C SER A 28 -17.50 16.13 -11.26
N LEU A 29 -16.79 15.25 -11.98
CA LEU A 29 -17.05 13.81 -11.98
C LEU A 29 -16.82 13.17 -10.61
N ALA A 30 -15.88 13.69 -9.82
CA ALA A 30 -15.66 13.22 -8.46
C ALA A 30 -16.86 13.50 -7.53
N PHE A 31 -17.76 14.41 -7.92
CA PHE A 31 -18.94 14.82 -7.15
C PHE A 31 -20.27 14.52 -7.88
N ALA A 32 -20.23 13.74 -8.95
CA ALA A 32 -21.42 13.41 -9.74
C ALA A 32 -22.42 12.52 -8.97
N GLY A 33 -21.99 11.87 -7.88
CA GLY A 33 -22.83 10.98 -7.08
C GLY A 33 -23.15 9.65 -7.77
N ASP A 34 -22.41 9.32 -8.83
CA ASP A 34 -22.51 8.05 -9.53
C ASP A 34 -21.62 6.97 -8.89
N PHE A 35 -21.74 5.75 -9.39
CA PHE A 35 -20.96 4.61 -8.89
C PHE A 35 -19.44 4.85 -8.97
N TYR A 36 -18.96 5.52 -10.02
CA TYR A 36 -17.54 5.82 -10.21
C TYR A 36 -17.04 6.89 -9.24
N SER A 37 -17.83 7.93 -8.96
CA SER A 37 -17.56 8.92 -7.91
C SER A 37 -17.41 8.26 -6.54
N VAL A 38 -18.31 7.34 -6.18
CA VAL A 38 -18.24 6.60 -4.91
C VAL A 38 -16.96 5.75 -4.84
N MET A 39 -16.64 5.01 -5.90
CA MET A 39 -15.42 4.21 -5.96
C MET A 39 -14.15 5.05 -5.85
N PHE A 40 -14.13 6.22 -6.49
CA PHE A 40 -13.05 7.19 -6.36
C PHE A 40 -12.87 7.67 -4.91
N TRP A 41 -13.96 7.99 -4.20
CA TRP A 41 -13.87 8.38 -2.80
C TRP A 41 -13.42 7.25 -1.88
N ILE A 42 -13.86 6.01 -2.12
CA ILE A 42 -13.39 4.83 -1.38
C ILE A 42 -11.87 4.67 -1.57
N GLU A 43 -11.38 4.76 -2.81
CA GLU A 43 -9.95 4.73 -3.12
C GLU A 43 -9.19 5.82 -2.35
N VAL A 44 -9.64 7.07 -2.43
CA VAL A 44 -9.02 8.21 -1.75
C VAL A 44 -9.00 8.01 -0.24
N LEU A 45 -10.10 7.56 0.37
CA LEU A 45 -10.20 7.33 1.81
C LEU A 45 -9.27 6.21 2.27
N LEU A 46 -9.19 5.11 1.52
CA LEU A 46 -8.30 3.99 1.81
C LEU A 46 -6.81 4.38 1.76
N MET A 47 -6.45 5.35 0.90
CA MET A 47 -5.09 5.88 0.82
C MET A 47 -4.82 7.05 1.78
N LEU A 48 -5.85 7.80 2.15
CA LEU A 48 -5.76 8.90 3.12
C LEU A 48 -5.60 8.38 4.55
N PHE A 49 -6.29 7.28 4.89
CA PHE A 49 -6.19 6.65 6.21
C PHE A 49 -4.74 6.33 6.63
N PRO A 50 -3.92 5.61 5.84
CA PRO A 50 -2.54 5.35 6.20
C PRO A 50 -1.70 6.63 6.26
N LEU A 51 -1.98 7.62 5.40
CA LEU A 51 -1.29 8.90 5.46
C LEU A 51 -1.50 9.60 6.81
N VAL A 52 -2.74 9.58 7.34
CA VAL A 52 -3.07 10.15 8.66
C VAL A 52 -2.40 9.35 9.78
N VAL A 53 -2.52 8.01 9.77
CA VAL A 53 -1.93 7.14 10.81
C VAL A 53 -0.42 7.34 10.91
N LEU A 54 0.27 7.44 9.78
CA LEU A 54 1.73 7.61 9.73
C LEU A 54 2.21 9.01 10.17
N ARG A 55 1.37 10.04 10.03
CA ARG A 55 1.68 11.43 10.42
C ARG A 55 1.39 11.73 11.89
N VAL A 56 0.36 11.11 12.46
CA VAL A 56 -0.04 11.35 13.85
C VAL A 56 0.75 10.44 14.79
N ALA A 57 1.58 11.03 15.64
CA ALA A 57 2.45 10.30 16.56
C ALA A 57 1.71 9.32 17.47
N LYS A 58 0.51 9.68 17.94
CA LYS A 58 -0.34 8.83 18.78
C LYS A 58 -0.78 7.55 18.07
N LEU A 59 -1.21 7.67 16.82
CA LEU A 59 -1.67 6.54 15.99
C LEU A 59 -0.48 5.68 15.54
N ARG A 60 0.64 6.31 15.19
CA ARG A 60 1.87 5.62 14.78
C ARG A 60 2.51 4.77 15.89
N ASN A 61 2.26 5.10 17.15
CA ASN A 61 2.81 4.33 18.28
C ASN A 61 1.96 3.11 18.64
N ASP A 62 0.79 2.94 18.02
CA ASP A 62 -0.09 1.79 18.21
C ASP A 62 0.11 0.77 17.08
N SER A 63 0.59 -0.43 17.44
CA SER A 63 0.82 -1.54 16.50
C SER A 63 -0.43 -1.95 15.72
N ARG A 64 -1.62 -1.84 16.32
CA ARG A 64 -2.89 -2.18 15.64
C ARG A 64 -3.20 -1.19 14.52
N MET A 65 -2.97 0.10 14.79
CA MET A 65 -3.18 1.17 13.82
C MET A 65 -2.16 1.09 12.68
N LEU A 66 -0.91 0.75 12.99
CA LEU A 66 0.10 0.48 11.97
C LEU A 66 -0.31 -0.69 11.06
N PHE A 67 -0.78 -1.80 11.62
CA PHE A 67 -1.28 -2.93 10.81
C PHE A 67 -2.47 -2.52 9.94
N LEU A 68 -3.46 -1.86 10.52
CA LEU A 68 -4.65 -1.42 9.78
C LEU A 68 -4.29 -0.40 8.70
N SER A 69 -3.28 0.45 8.93
CA SER A 69 -2.77 1.37 7.91
C SER A 69 -2.13 0.64 6.73
N ALA A 70 -1.33 -0.40 6.98
CA ALA A 70 -0.73 -1.20 5.92
C ALA A 70 -1.79 -1.94 5.11
N LEU A 71 -2.79 -2.52 5.79
CA LEU A 71 -3.91 -3.18 5.13
C LEU A 71 -4.73 -2.20 4.28
N SER A 72 -5.05 -1.03 4.83
CA SER A 72 -5.76 0.03 4.11
C SER A 72 -5.00 0.50 2.88
N ALA A 73 -3.68 0.66 2.97
CA ALA A 73 -2.84 1.05 1.84
C ALA A 73 -2.86 -0.01 0.73
N LEU A 74 -2.77 -1.30 1.10
CA LEU A 74 -2.85 -2.41 0.16
C LEU A 74 -4.21 -2.44 -0.55
N LEU A 75 -5.30 -2.33 0.22
CA LEU A 75 -6.66 -2.29 -0.32
C LEU A 75 -6.88 -1.07 -1.22
N GLY A 76 -6.43 0.13 -0.80
CA GLY A 76 -6.53 1.33 -1.61
C GLY A 76 -5.80 1.19 -2.95
N CYS A 77 -4.59 0.63 -2.93
CA CYS A 77 -3.82 0.34 -4.15
C CYS A 77 -4.56 -0.67 -5.06
N ALA A 78 -5.09 -1.75 -4.48
CA ALA A 78 -5.86 -2.75 -5.22
C ALA A 78 -7.13 -2.13 -5.82
N THR A 79 -7.90 -1.36 -5.05
CA THR A 79 -9.09 -0.67 -5.52
C THR A 79 -8.76 0.30 -6.64
N TRP A 80 -7.70 1.11 -6.52
CA TRP A 80 -7.25 1.99 -7.61
C TRP A 80 -6.96 1.20 -8.88
N ARG A 81 -6.18 0.11 -8.76
CA ARG A 81 -5.76 -0.71 -9.89
C ARG A 81 -6.94 -1.40 -10.59
N LEU A 82 -7.92 -1.87 -9.82
CA LEU A 82 -9.14 -2.53 -10.32
C LEU A 82 -10.12 -1.52 -10.91
N THR A 83 -10.32 -0.38 -10.25
CA THR A 83 -11.20 0.67 -10.75
C THR A 83 -10.73 1.15 -12.12
N TYR A 84 -9.42 1.37 -12.28
CA TYR A 84 -8.85 1.84 -13.54
C TYR A 84 -8.91 0.79 -14.67
N SER A 85 -8.59 -0.47 -14.40
CA SER A 85 -8.43 -1.48 -15.46
C SER A 85 -9.57 -2.45 -15.66
N LEU A 86 -10.54 -2.48 -14.77
CA LEU A 86 -11.67 -3.42 -14.85
C LEU A 86 -13.00 -2.68 -14.74
N VAL A 87 -13.19 -1.88 -13.69
CA VAL A 87 -14.50 -1.26 -13.41
C VAL A 87 -14.82 -0.13 -14.37
N ALA A 88 -13.90 0.83 -14.54
CA ALA A 88 -14.08 1.96 -15.45
C ALA A 88 -13.59 1.66 -16.88
N PHE A 89 -13.17 0.43 -17.15
CA PHE A 89 -12.70 0.03 -18.46
C PHE A 89 -13.88 -0.27 -19.39
N ASN A 90 -14.02 0.53 -20.44
CA ASN A 90 -15.04 0.34 -21.47
C ASN A 90 -14.36 0.23 -22.84
N PRO A 91 -14.24 -0.99 -23.42
CA PRO A 91 -13.62 -1.19 -24.73
C PRO A 91 -14.50 -0.74 -25.91
N GLY A 92 -15.74 -0.31 -25.65
CA GLY A 92 -16.72 0.01 -26.69
C GLY A 92 -17.37 -1.24 -27.30
N GLY A 93 -18.37 -1.03 -28.15
CA GLY A 93 -19.03 -2.13 -28.89
C GLY A 93 -19.90 -3.07 -28.06
N GLY A 94 -20.24 -2.72 -26.81
CA GLY A 94 -21.07 -3.55 -25.92
C GLY A 94 -20.32 -4.71 -25.24
N TYR A 95 -19.00 -4.80 -25.41
CA TYR A 95 -18.19 -5.82 -24.74
C TYR A 95 -17.94 -5.45 -23.27
N ALA A 96 -18.35 -6.33 -22.37
CA ALA A 96 -17.98 -6.28 -20.96
C ALA A 96 -16.86 -7.31 -20.73
N TYR A 97 -15.71 -6.86 -20.20
CA TYR A 97 -14.63 -7.74 -19.81
C TYR A 97 -14.80 -8.17 -18.35
N PHE A 98 -14.84 -9.48 -18.13
CA PHE A 98 -14.74 -10.07 -16.81
C PHE A 98 -13.60 -11.09 -16.82
N PRO A 99 -12.67 -11.02 -15.87
CA PRO A 99 -11.49 -11.86 -15.91
C PRO A 99 -11.84 -13.34 -15.81
N THR A 100 -11.14 -14.15 -16.59
CA THR A 100 -11.34 -15.61 -16.57
C THR A 100 -10.71 -16.22 -15.32
N TRP A 101 -11.04 -17.47 -15.04
CA TRP A 101 -10.49 -18.17 -13.88
C TRP A 101 -8.96 -18.30 -13.98
N GLU A 102 -8.44 -18.50 -15.19
CA GLU A 102 -7.01 -18.59 -15.45
C GLU A 102 -6.30 -17.27 -15.14
N GLU A 103 -6.86 -16.13 -15.56
CA GLU A 103 -6.30 -14.80 -15.29
C GLU A 103 -6.25 -14.48 -13.80
N LEU A 104 -7.29 -14.88 -13.07
CA LEU A 104 -7.34 -14.72 -11.61
C LEU A 104 -6.29 -15.61 -10.94
N LEU A 105 -6.18 -16.88 -11.35
CA LEU A 105 -5.19 -17.82 -10.80
C LEU A 105 -3.75 -17.36 -11.06
N ILE A 106 -3.48 -16.80 -12.24
CA ILE A 106 -2.15 -16.23 -12.56
C ILE A 106 -1.86 -15.05 -11.62
N SER A 107 -2.83 -14.15 -11.43
CA SER A 107 -2.67 -12.97 -10.55
C SER A 107 -2.42 -13.36 -9.09
N ILE A 108 -3.20 -14.31 -8.57
CA ILE A 108 -3.00 -14.86 -7.22
C ILE A 108 -1.67 -15.61 -7.13
N GLY A 109 -1.30 -16.34 -8.19
CA GLY A 109 -0.04 -17.06 -8.30
C GLY A 109 1.18 -16.14 -8.18
N PHE A 110 1.15 -14.96 -8.81
CA PHE A 110 2.23 -13.98 -8.67
C PHE A 110 2.41 -13.54 -7.22
N VAL A 111 1.33 -13.17 -6.53
CA VAL A 111 1.39 -12.77 -5.10
C VAL A 111 1.89 -13.92 -4.23
N ALA A 112 1.44 -15.16 -4.50
CA ALA A 112 1.90 -16.34 -3.76
C ALA A 112 3.40 -16.60 -3.96
N ILE A 113 3.89 -16.48 -5.19
CA ILE A 113 5.32 -16.64 -5.52
C ILE A 113 6.16 -15.57 -4.82
N GLU A 114 5.72 -14.31 -4.80
CA GLU A 114 6.41 -13.23 -4.09
C GLU A 114 6.53 -13.51 -2.58
N ILE A 115 5.45 -13.97 -1.95
CA ILE A 115 5.45 -14.36 -0.53
C ILE A 115 6.41 -15.53 -0.29
N CYS A 116 6.33 -16.57 -1.13
CA CYS A 116 7.23 -17.73 -1.04
C CYS A 116 8.70 -17.32 -1.20
N ALA A 117 9.01 -16.49 -2.19
CA ALA A 117 10.35 -15.98 -2.43
C ALA A 117 10.86 -15.17 -1.24
N TYR A 118 10.01 -14.30 -0.66
CA TYR A 118 10.35 -13.57 0.56
C TYR A 118 10.69 -14.52 1.72
N ILE A 119 9.87 -15.56 1.96
CA ILE A 119 10.12 -16.55 3.02
C ILE A 119 11.44 -17.30 2.80
N VAL A 120 11.74 -17.69 1.56
CA VAL A 120 13.00 -18.36 1.22
C VAL A 120 14.19 -17.43 1.48
N LEU A 121 14.12 -16.17 1.06
CA LEU A 121 15.20 -15.20 1.23
C LEU A 121 15.50 -14.91 2.71
N ILE A 122 14.48 -14.72 3.55
CA ILE A 122 14.71 -14.46 4.99
C ILE A 122 15.27 -15.67 5.74
N ARG A 123 15.05 -16.89 5.22
CA ARG A 123 15.60 -18.12 5.81
C ARG A 123 17.01 -18.41 5.33
N LEU A 124 17.34 -18.02 4.09
CA LEU A 124 18.65 -18.25 3.50
C LEU A 124 19.67 -17.18 3.90
N LEU A 125 19.24 -15.93 4.03
CA LEU A 125 20.13 -14.79 4.29
C LEU A 125 20.12 -14.41 5.77
N PRO A 126 21.28 -14.09 6.37
CA PRO A 126 21.35 -13.53 7.73
C PRO A 126 20.86 -12.07 7.73
N ILE A 127 19.55 -11.88 7.88
CA ILE A 127 18.90 -10.56 7.81
C ILE A 127 19.01 -9.73 9.10
N LEU A 128 19.28 -10.38 10.24
CA LEU A 128 19.45 -9.70 11.52
C LEU A 128 20.93 -9.35 11.71
N PRO A 129 21.27 -8.06 11.91
CA PRO A 129 22.63 -7.70 12.29
C PRO A 129 22.99 -8.44 13.58
N PRO A 130 24.20 -9.02 13.70
CA PRO A 130 24.64 -9.55 14.98
C PRO A 130 24.56 -8.43 16.00
N LEU A 131 23.89 -8.69 17.13
CA LEU A 131 23.85 -7.76 18.25
C LEU A 131 25.29 -7.40 18.59
N LYS A 132 25.65 -6.13 18.43
CA LYS A 132 26.95 -5.61 18.86
C LYS A 132 26.95 -5.63 20.39
N GLN A 133 27.29 -6.78 20.96
CA GLN A 133 27.51 -6.92 22.39
C GLN A 133 28.67 -5.98 22.72
N ASN A 134 28.41 -4.93 23.50
CA ASN A 134 29.47 -4.06 23.99
C ASN A 134 30.32 -4.88 24.96
N ASP A 135 31.42 -5.47 24.47
CA ASP A 135 32.36 -6.29 25.24
C ASP A 135 33.10 -5.52 26.34
N HIS A 136 32.78 -4.25 26.58
CA HIS A 136 33.49 -3.42 27.55
C HIS A 136 33.31 -3.89 29.00
N ASN A 137 32.23 -4.61 29.34
CA ASN A 137 31.95 -5.06 30.70
C ASN A 137 32.48 -6.47 31.02
N ARG A 138 32.85 -7.28 30.02
CA ARG A 138 33.36 -8.66 30.28
C ARG A 138 34.81 -8.67 30.77
N HIS A 139 35.59 -7.64 30.47
CA HIS A 139 36.98 -7.53 30.92
C HIS A 139 37.12 -7.09 32.39
N GLU A 140 36.11 -6.41 32.95
CA GLU A 140 36.14 -6.00 34.36
C GLU A 140 35.75 -7.16 35.30
N ALA A 141 34.80 -8.00 34.91
CA ALA A 141 34.37 -9.15 35.72
C ALA A 141 35.38 -10.31 35.77
N SER A 142 36.35 -10.37 34.84
CA SER A 142 37.44 -11.36 34.88
C SER A 142 38.66 -10.88 35.68
N LYS A 143 38.65 -9.63 36.15
CA LYS A 143 39.72 -9.02 36.96
C LYS A 143 39.36 -8.88 38.45
N ALA A 144 38.16 -9.30 38.85
CA ALA A 144 37.72 -9.43 40.25
C ALA A 144 37.76 -10.90 40.67
#